data_AF-A0A226D7R6-F1
#
_entry.id   AF-A0A226D7R6-F1
#
_cell.length_a   1.000
_cell.length_b   1.000
_cell.length_c   1.000
_cell.angle_alpha   90.00
_cell.angle_beta   90.00
_cell.angle_gamma   90.00
#
_symmetry.space_group_name_H-M   'P 1'
#
loop_
_entity.id
_entity.type
_entity.pdbx_description
1 polymer ?
#
loop_
_entity_poly.entity_id
_entity_poly.type
_entity_poly.pdbx_seq_one_letter_code
_entity_poly.pdbx_strand_id
1 'polypeptide(L)'
;MSPDVPTSSAAPAQITIIADGFDEMTIKNKELWEKVVLQIRLQTKIKMITTTRFNKSEKSKKSEESESIENNEKVQFLINIWSAAIRCTDEHTPEFERLSNFASQVILEAHTHLVQGREEFLGVPLQLRILSEIFLQNAMEYVASGGITGGIEHLKEKISLSYIYKKFVDRKYNIFLSQKNGLPTASIADRHVSTHLDEHVYKMAGKVINFGDEYDSLIVQIFGKKLLYPDKSDIDDIKRVGIVFVLEDKETQDASKDFQFIHRTFAEFYSAKFLEKVINYLSCHGNNSFQEDAKLLSDIIFYQKDYMHSCNLNF
;
A
#
# COMPACT_ATOMS: atom_id res chain seq x y z
N MET A 1 -29.38 -65.99 9.48
CA MET A 1 -29.03 -64.78 10.27
C MET A 1 -27.55 -64.51 10.05
N SER A 2 -27.24 -63.71 9.04
CA SER A 2 -25.90 -63.17 8.83
C SER A 2 -25.92 -61.72 9.33
N PRO A 3 -24.95 -61.26 10.12
CA PRO A 3 -24.87 -59.86 10.49
C PRO A 3 -24.13 -59.10 9.38
N ASP A 4 -24.83 -58.20 8.70
CA ASP A 4 -24.22 -57.18 7.87
C ASP A 4 -23.46 -56.18 8.76
N VAL A 5 -22.14 -56.11 8.58
CA VAL A 5 -21.29 -55.06 9.15
C VAL A 5 -21.20 -53.95 8.11
N PRO A 6 -21.68 -52.73 8.40
CA PRO A 6 -21.48 -51.61 7.49
C PRO A 6 -20.07 -51.05 7.71
N THR A 7 -19.15 -51.37 6.80
CA THR A 7 -17.87 -50.66 6.66
C THR A 7 -18.13 -49.26 6.08
N SER A 8 -18.36 -48.29 6.97
CA SER A 8 -18.27 -46.87 6.63
C SER A 8 -16.80 -46.51 6.41
N SER A 9 -16.34 -46.52 5.16
CA SER A 9 -15.08 -45.89 4.79
C SER A 9 -15.31 -44.38 4.71
N ALA A 10 -15.15 -43.68 5.83
CA ALA A 10 -15.07 -42.23 5.82
C ALA A 10 -13.95 -41.81 4.86
N ALA A 11 -14.27 -40.97 3.87
CA ALA A 11 -13.26 -40.42 2.96
C ALA A 11 -12.17 -39.72 3.80
N PRO A 12 -10.88 -39.94 3.50
CA PRO A 12 -9.81 -39.32 4.28
C PRO A 12 -9.94 -37.81 4.20
N ALA A 13 -9.87 -37.15 5.36
CA ALA A 13 -9.96 -35.70 5.45
C ALA A 13 -8.87 -35.05 4.59
N GLN A 14 -9.29 -34.23 3.63
CA GLN A 14 -8.38 -33.49 2.77
C GLN A 14 -7.89 -32.25 3.52
N ILE A 15 -6.61 -32.26 3.91
CA ILE A 15 -5.97 -31.13 4.60
C ILE A 15 -5.27 -30.26 3.56
N THR A 16 -5.52 -28.95 3.61
CA THR A 16 -4.80 -27.93 2.82
C THR A 16 -4.13 -26.96 3.77
N ILE A 17 -2.84 -26.71 3.57
CA ILE A 17 -2.06 -25.69 4.29
C ILE A 17 -1.88 -24.50 3.36
N ILE A 18 -2.21 -23.30 3.85
CA ILE A 18 -1.97 -22.04 3.16
C ILE A 18 -0.90 -21.30 3.95
N ALA A 19 0.25 -21.07 3.32
CA ALA A 19 1.34 -20.28 3.87
C ALA A 19 1.40 -18.93 3.15
N ASP A 20 0.98 -17.89 3.86
CA ASP A 20 0.88 -16.55 3.32
C ASP A 20 2.20 -15.78 3.51
N GLY A 21 2.64 -15.02 2.50
CA GLY A 21 3.80 -14.13 2.59
C GLY A 21 5.15 -14.82 2.69
N PHE A 22 5.42 -15.86 1.88
CA PHE A 22 6.71 -16.57 1.92
C PHE A 22 7.92 -15.66 1.67
N ASP A 23 7.78 -14.64 0.82
CA ASP A 23 8.85 -13.68 0.58
C ASP A 23 9.18 -12.81 1.80
N GLU A 24 8.27 -12.70 2.77
CA GLU A 24 8.44 -11.92 3.99
C GLU A 24 9.26 -12.67 5.06
N MET A 25 9.50 -13.97 4.88
CA MET A 25 10.36 -14.75 5.76
C MET A 25 11.84 -14.37 5.60
N THR A 26 12.58 -14.43 6.72
CA THR A 26 14.06 -14.33 6.70
C THR A 26 14.64 -15.49 5.87
N ILE A 27 15.85 -15.30 5.33
CA ILE A 27 16.54 -16.34 4.51
C ILE A 27 16.61 -17.67 5.26
N LYS A 28 16.98 -17.64 6.54
CA LYS A 28 17.06 -18.84 7.40
C LYS A 28 15.71 -19.54 7.56
N ASN A 29 14.62 -18.77 7.71
CA ASN A 29 13.27 -19.33 7.85
C ASN A 29 12.75 -19.86 6.51
N LYS A 30 13.10 -19.25 5.38
CA LYS A 30 12.80 -19.76 4.03
C LYS A 30 13.42 -21.14 3.82
N GLU A 31 14.71 -21.30 4.11
CA GLU A 31 15.39 -22.60 3.98
C GLU A 31 14.77 -23.69 4.86
N LEU A 32 14.37 -23.33 6.10
CA LEU A 32 13.69 -24.26 7.00
C LEU A 32 12.31 -24.63 6.46
N TRP A 33 11.53 -23.64 6.00
CA TRP A 33 10.23 -23.83 5.40
C TRP A 33 10.30 -24.73 4.17
N GLU A 34 11.26 -24.53 3.28
CA GLU A 34 11.48 -25.38 2.11
C GLU A 34 11.72 -26.84 2.49
N LYS A 35 12.52 -27.10 3.54
CA LYS A 35 12.75 -28.46 4.06
C LYS A 35 11.46 -29.07 4.61
N VAL A 36 10.68 -28.32 5.38
CA VAL A 36 9.38 -28.77 5.90
C VAL A 36 8.41 -29.07 4.76
N VAL A 37 8.32 -28.18 3.76
CA VAL A 37 7.47 -28.34 2.58
C VAL A 37 7.83 -29.59 1.80
N LEU A 38 9.12 -29.84 1.62
CA LEU A 38 9.62 -31.03 0.95
C LEU A 38 9.20 -32.30 1.71
N GLN A 39 9.36 -32.33 3.03
CA GLN A 39 8.97 -33.49 3.84
C GLN A 39 7.45 -33.73 3.82
N ILE A 40 6.64 -32.68 3.94
CA ILE A 40 5.17 -32.80 3.86
C ILE A 40 4.75 -33.34 2.50
N ARG A 41 5.34 -32.85 1.40
CA ARG A 41 5.05 -33.32 0.04
C ARG A 41 5.45 -34.78 -0.19
N LEU A 42 6.56 -35.21 0.40
CA LEU A 42 7.05 -36.59 0.24
C LEU A 42 6.28 -37.60 1.10
N GLN A 43 5.82 -37.18 2.29
CA GLN A 43 5.27 -38.09 3.28
C GLN A 43 3.74 -38.05 3.39
N THR A 44 3.08 -37.06 2.80
CA THR A 44 1.64 -36.83 2.99
C THR A 44 0.93 -36.44 1.69
N LYS A 45 -0.40 -36.51 1.69
CA LYS A 45 -1.26 -35.99 0.60
C LYS A 45 -1.77 -34.57 0.87
N ILE A 46 -1.12 -33.85 1.80
CA ILE A 46 -1.53 -32.49 2.18
C ILE A 46 -1.26 -31.55 1.00
N LYS A 47 -2.28 -30.80 0.56
CA LYS A 47 -2.10 -29.76 -0.45
C LYS A 47 -1.48 -28.55 0.22
N MET A 48 -0.45 -27.97 -0.39
CA MET A 48 0.17 -26.75 0.12
C MET A 48 0.12 -25.64 -0.92
N ILE A 49 -0.42 -24.51 -0.51
CA ILE A 49 -0.47 -23.27 -1.27
C ILE A 49 0.42 -22.28 -0.55
N THR A 50 1.37 -21.70 -1.26
CA THR A 50 2.27 -20.69 -0.73
C THR A 50 2.03 -19.41 -1.52
N THR A 51 1.72 -18.31 -0.85
CA THR A 51 1.70 -16.99 -1.50
C THR A 51 3.10 -16.37 -1.36
N THR A 52 3.54 -15.70 -2.41
CA THR A 52 4.81 -14.98 -2.44
C THR A 52 4.66 -13.86 -3.45
N ARG A 53 5.36 -12.75 -3.25
CA ARG A 53 5.50 -11.74 -4.30
C ARG A 53 6.26 -12.35 -5.48
N PHE A 54 5.88 -11.94 -6.70
CA PHE A 54 6.53 -12.41 -7.92
C PHE A 54 7.97 -11.91 -7.95
N ASN A 55 8.92 -12.83 -7.82
CA ASN A 55 10.34 -12.54 -7.98
C ASN A 55 10.80 -13.12 -9.31
N LYS A 56 11.21 -12.27 -10.27
CA LYS A 56 11.60 -12.68 -11.64
C LYS A 56 12.72 -13.75 -11.67
N SER A 57 13.47 -13.92 -10.57
CA SER A 57 14.54 -14.90 -10.42
C SER A 57 14.08 -16.33 -10.09
N GLU A 58 12.83 -16.57 -9.66
CA GLU A 58 12.36 -17.87 -9.16
C GLU A 58 11.39 -18.59 -10.13
N LYS A 59 11.67 -18.59 -11.43
CA LYS A 59 10.83 -19.22 -12.47
C LYS A 59 10.74 -20.77 -12.44
N SER A 60 11.07 -21.46 -11.34
CA SER A 60 11.29 -22.92 -11.36
C SER A 60 10.16 -23.80 -10.80
N LYS A 61 9.05 -23.25 -10.30
CA LYS A 61 7.90 -24.05 -9.84
C LYS A 61 6.63 -23.51 -10.50
N LYS A 62 5.70 -24.40 -10.89
CA LYS A 62 4.39 -24.06 -11.48
C LYS A 62 3.70 -22.97 -10.65
N SER A 63 3.92 -21.72 -11.01
CA SER A 63 3.30 -20.55 -10.43
C SER A 63 2.11 -20.24 -11.32
N GLU A 64 0.91 -20.40 -10.77
CA GLU A 64 -0.26 -19.74 -11.34
C GLU A 64 -0.10 -18.26 -10.96
N GLU A 65 0.16 -17.43 -11.96
CA GLU A 65 0.13 -15.98 -11.79
C GLU A 65 -1.30 -15.58 -11.45
N SER A 66 -1.47 -14.70 -10.46
CA SER A 66 -2.79 -14.14 -10.17
C SER A 66 -3.22 -13.34 -11.39
N GLU A 67 -4.25 -13.81 -12.10
CA GLU A 67 -4.80 -13.10 -13.24
C GLU A 67 -5.25 -11.69 -12.81
N SER A 68 -5.02 -10.72 -13.69
CA SER A 68 -5.44 -9.35 -13.45
C SER A 68 -6.97 -9.29 -13.45
N ILE A 69 -7.54 -8.58 -12.48
CA ILE A 69 -8.99 -8.40 -12.34
C ILE A 69 -9.54 -7.78 -13.63
N GLU A 70 -10.60 -8.36 -14.20
CA GLU A 70 -11.23 -7.81 -15.39
C GLU A 70 -11.87 -6.45 -15.08
N ASN A 71 -12.00 -5.56 -16.06
CA ASN A 71 -12.54 -4.21 -15.81
C ASN A 71 -13.95 -4.23 -15.21
N ASN A 72 -14.78 -5.21 -15.57
CA ASN A 72 -16.12 -5.35 -15.02
C ASN A 72 -16.09 -5.75 -13.53
N GLU A 73 -15.14 -6.60 -13.14
CA GLU A 73 -14.92 -7.01 -11.75
C GLU A 73 -14.36 -5.85 -10.91
N LYS A 74 -13.51 -4.98 -11.48
CA LYS A 74 -13.02 -3.76 -10.80
C LYS A 74 -14.17 -2.81 -10.46
N VAL A 75 -15.08 -2.60 -11.42
CA VAL A 75 -16.28 -1.78 -11.22
C VAL A 75 -17.16 -2.41 -10.14
N GLN A 76 -17.43 -3.71 -10.22
CA GLN A 76 -18.24 -4.42 -9.25
C GLN A 76 -17.64 -4.38 -7.84
N PHE A 77 -16.32 -4.46 -7.71
CA PHE A 77 -15.62 -4.33 -6.43
C PHE A 77 -15.92 -2.98 -5.75
N LEU A 78 -15.86 -1.88 -6.50
CA LEU A 78 -16.19 -0.55 -5.97
C LEU A 78 -17.68 -0.44 -5.61
N ILE A 79 -18.56 -0.91 -6.50
CA ILE A 79 -20.02 -0.94 -6.25
C ILE A 79 -20.31 -1.67 -4.95
N ASN A 80 -19.76 -2.87 -4.74
CA ASN A 80 -20.01 -3.68 -3.56
C ASN A 80 -19.59 -2.98 -2.25
N ILE A 81 -18.47 -2.25 -2.27
CA ILE A 81 -18.01 -1.51 -1.08
C ILE A 81 -18.90 -0.30 -0.80
N TRP A 82 -19.20 0.49 -1.84
CA TRP A 82 -19.96 1.71 -1.67
C TRP A 82 -21.45 1.48 -1.45
N SER A 83 -22.05 0.49 -2.09
CA SER A 83 -23.47 0.13 -1.89
C SER A 83 -23.74 -0.20 -0.43
N ALA A 84 -22.84 -0.95 0.21
CA ALA A 84 -22.89 -1.25 1.63
C ALA A 84 -22.73 0.00 2.51
N ALA A 85 -21.76 0.87 2.17
CA ALA A 85 -21.50 2.09 2.94
C ALA A 85 -22.63 3.13 2.83
N ILE A 86 -23.20 3.27 1.64
CA ILE A 86 -24.28 4.21 1.30
C ILE A 86 -25.66 3.65 1.67
N ARG A 87 -25.76 2.32 1.91
CA ARG A 87 -27.00 1.56 2.12
C ARG A 87 -27.92 1.56 0.89
N CYS A 88 -27.32 1.50 -0.29
CA CYS A 88 -27.99 1.40 -1.58
C CYS A 88 -27.74 0.02 -2.17
N THR A 89 -28.49 -0.99 -1.72
CA THR A 89 -28.25 -2.41 -2.06
C THR A 89 -29.24 -2.99 -3.07
N ASP A 90 -30.30 -2.25 -3.41
CA ASP A 90 -31.29 -2.70 -4.40
C ASP A 90 -30.86 -2.27 -5.81
N GLU A 91 -30.52 -3.26 -6.63
CA GLU A 91 -29.98 -3.07 -7.98
C GLU A 91 -30.99 -2.43 -8.96
N HIS A 92 -32.28 -2.43 -8.62
CA HIS A 92 -33.35 -1.87 -9.45
C HIS A 92 -33.66 -0.39 -9.13
N THR A 93 -32.87 0.24 -8.26
CA THR A 93 -33.07 1.64 -7.88
C THR A 93 -32.26 2.61 -8.74
N PRO A 94 -32.78 3.83 -9.02
CA PRO A 94 -32.02 4.88 -9.68
C PRO A 94 -30.73 5.25 -8.95
N GLU A 95 -30.72 5.14 -7.62
CA GLU A 95 -29.55 5.35 -6.78
C GLU A 95 -28.43 4.34 -7.10
N PHE A 96 -28.78 3.06 -7.29
CA PHE A 96 -27.81 2.02 -7.64
C PHE A 96 -27.26 2.20 -9.05
N GLU A 97 -28.13 2.56 -10.02
CA GLU A 97 -27.69 2.89 -11.37
C GLU A 97 -26.69 4.06 -11.37
N ARG A 98 -26.96 5.11 -10.60
CA ARG A 98 -26.02 6.24 -10.43
C ARG A 98 -24.71 5.82 -9.78
N LEU A 99 -24.77 4.94 -8.77
CA LEU A 99 -23.57 4.40 -8.13
C LEU A 99 -22.72 3.59 -9.11
N SER A 100 -23.36 2.75 -9.93
CA SER A 100 -22.71 1.96 -10.97
C SER A 100 -22.06 2.84 -12.04
N ASN A 101 -22.77 3.88 -12.49
CA ASN A 101 -22.23 4.89 -13.41
C ASN A 101 -21.03 5.62 -12.81
N PHE A 102 -21.11 6.01 -11.54
CA PHE A 102 -19.99 6.66 -10.83
C PHE A 102 -18.77 5.73 -10.71
N ALA A 103 -18.97 4.47 -10.34
CA ALA A 103 -17.89 3.48 -10.26
C ALA A 103 -17.21 3.24 -11.62
N SER A 104 -18.01 3.14 -12.68
CA SER A 104 -17.50 3.02 -14.05
C SER A 104 -16.65 4.22 -14.45
N GLN A 105 -17.08 5.44 -14.11
CA GLN A 105 -16.30 6.65 -14.36
C GLN A 105 -14.99 6.65 -13.58
N VAL A 106 -15.00 6.29 -12.28
CA VAL A 106 -13.77 6.23 -11.45
C VAL A 106 -12.76 5.26 -12.05
N ILE A 107 -13.20 4.06 -12.45
CA ILE A 107 -12.31 3.08 -13.08
C ILE A 107 -11.80 3.58 -14.42
N LEU A 108 -12.66 4.17 -15.26
CA LEU A 108 -12.27 4.70 -16.56
C LEU A 108 -11.22 5.82 -16.43
N GLU A 109 -11.44 6.78 -15.54
CA GLU A 109 -10.53 7.90 -15.33
C GLU A 109 -9.21 7.45 -14.69
N ALA A 110 -9.27 6.57 -13.68
CA ALA A 110 -8.09 5.99 -13.08
C ALA A 110 -7.29 5.17 -14.11
N HIS A 111 -7.95 4.39 -14.96
CA HIS A 111 -7.28 3.65 -16.02
C HIS A 111 -6.65 4.60 -17.04
N THR A 112 -7.39 5.60 -17.53
CA THR A 112 -6.90 6.53 -18.56
C THR A 112 -5.65 7.31 -18.11
N HIS A 113 -5.57 7.68 -16.83
CA HIS A 113 -4.51 8.55 -16.33
C HIS A 113 -3.39 7.87 -15.55
N LEU A 114 -3.58 6.64 -15.06
CA LEU A 114 -2.53 5.87 -14.39
C LEU A 114 -1.76 4.95 -15.36
N VAL A 115 -2.22 4.81 -16.62
CA VAL A 115 -1.88 3.71 -17.52
C VAL A 115 -1.24 4.17 -18.84
N GLN A 116 -0.22 5.02 -18.79
CA GLN A 116 0.83 4.92 -19.82
C GLN A 116 1.90 3.95 -19.31
N GLY A 117 1.75 2.66 -19.66
CA GLY A 117 2.73 1.59 -19.37
C GLY A 117 2.54 0.83 -18.05
N ARG A 118 1.43 1.01 -17.31
CA ARG A 118 1.17 0.35 -16.01
C ARG A 118 -0.26 -0.24 -15.92
N GLU A 119 -0.62 -1.07 -16.90
CA GLU A 119 -1.96 -1.69 -17.00
C GLU A 119 -2.36 -2.54 -15.78
N GLU A 120 -1.38 -2.92 -14.95
CA GLU A 120 -1.54 -3.75 -13.74
C GLU A 120 -1.77 -2.96 -12.44
N PHE A 121 -1.60 -1.62 -12.43
CA PHE A 121 -2.22 -0.80 -11.38
C PHE A 121 -3.75 -1.05 -11.45
N LEU A 122 -4.61 -0.84 -10.48
CA LEU A 122 -6.02 -1.32 -10.51
C LEU A 122 -6.24 -2.85 -10.61
N GLY A 123 -5.29 -3.66 -11.10
CA GLY A 123 -5.32 -5.12 -11.02
C GLY A 123 -5.06 -5.63 -9.59
N VAL A 124 -4.41 -4.82 -8.75
CA VAL A 124 -4.19 -5.13 -7.34
C VAL A 124 -5.40 -4.69 -6.49
N PRO A 125 -6.05 -5.60 -5.73
CA PRO A 125 -7.20 -5.29 -4.87
C PRO A 125 -6.96 -4.14 -3.89
N LEU A 126 -5.74 -4.01 -3.37
CA LEU A 126 -5.40 -2.91 -2.46
C LEU A 126 -5.58 -1.54 -3.13
N GLN A 127 -5.28 -1.42 -4.42
CA GLN A 127 -5.41 -0.15 -5.15
C GLN A 127 -6.87 0.18 -5.39
N LEU A 128 -7.71 -0.81 -5.69
CA LEU A 128 -9.17 -0.65 -5.74
C LEU A 128 -9.72 -0.26 -4.36
N ARG A 129 -9.19 -0.84 -3.28
CA ARG A 129 -9.56 -0.44 -1.92
C ARG A 129 -9.18 1.01 -1.63
N ILE A 130 -8.00 1.46 -2.04
CA ILE A 130 -7.59 2.87 -1.92
C ILE A 130 -8.57 3.78 -2.67
N LEU A 131 -8.92 3.46 -3.92
CA LEU A 131 -9.90 4.21 -4.69
C LEU A 131 -11.26 4.27 -3.99
N SER A 132 -11.72 3.14 -3.44
CA SER A 132 -12.99 3.08 -2.71
C SER A 132 -13.00 4.03 -1.50
N GLU A 133 -11.88 4.17 -0.79
CA GLU A 133 -11.79 5.03 0.38
C GLU A 133 -11.73 6.52 0.01
N ILE A 134 -10.96 6.89 -1.01
CA ILE A 134 -10.77 8.32 -1.36
C ILE A 134 -11.98 8.93 -2.07
N PHE A 135 -12.76 8.12 -2.78
CA PHE A 135 -13.94 8.58 -3.52
C PHE A 135 -15.27 8.24 -2.85
N LEU A 136 -15.27 7.65 -1.64
CA LEU A 136 -16.52 7.33 -0.92
C LEU A 136 -17.40 8.58 -0.73
N GLN A 137 -16.81 9.70 -0.32
CA GLN A 137 -17.57 10.94 -0.09
C GLN A 137 -18.16 11.48 -1.40
N ASN A 138 -17.40 11.42 -2.50
CA ASN A 138 -17.87 11.77 -3.83
C ASN A 138 -19.03 10.87 -4.27
N ALA A 139 -18.93 9.55 -4.06
CA ALA A 139 -19.99 8.60 -4.38
C ALA A 139 -21.26 8.89 -3.56
N MET A 140 -21.13 9.17 -2.26
CA MET A 140 -22.25 9.57 -1.40
C MET A 140 -22.96 10.82 -1.92
N GLU A 141 -22.20 11.88 -2.23
CA GLU A 141 -22.73 13.13 -2.74
C GLU A 141 -23.37 12.98 -4.12
N TYR A 142 -22.76 12.17 -4.99
CA TYR A 142 -23.25 11.90 -6.33
C TYR A 142 -24.58 11.18 -6.31
N VAL A 143 -24.71 10.13 -5.49
CA VAL A 143 -25.97 9.40 -5.33
C VAL A 143 -27.04 10.31 -4.71
N ALA A 144 -26.71 11.02 -3.61
CA ALA A 144 -27.66 11.84 -2.87
C ALA A 144 -28.17 13.07 -3.66
N SER A 145 -27.32 13.67 -4.49
CA SER A 145 -27.69 14.82 -5.33
C SER A 145 -28.36 14.43 -6.65
N GLY A 146 -28.46 13.12 -6.91
CA GLY A 146 -28.95 12.59 -8.17
C GLY A 146 -28.07 12.88 -9.38
N GLY A 147 -26.77 12.88 -9.17
CA GLY A 147 -25.75 13.05 -10.21
C GLY A 147 -25.38 14.50 -10.50
N ILE A 148 -25.86 15.46 -9.70
CA ILE A 148 -25.62 16.90 -9.91
C ILE A 148 -24.30 17.35 -9.29
N THR A 149 -23.96 16.83 -8.11
CA THR A 149 -22.73 17.18 -7.36
C THR A 149 -21.95 15.93 -7.01
N GLY A 150 -20.68 16.04 -6.62
CA GLY A 150 -19.87 14.89 -6.21
C GLY A 150 -19.25 14.09 -7.36
N GLY A 151 -19.61 14.39 -8.61
CA GLY A 151 -19.01 13.79 -9.81
C GLY A 151 -17.50 14.07 -9.91
N ILE A 152 -16.78 13.23 -10.63
CA ILE A 152 -15.31 13.31 -10.75
C ILE A 152 -14.84 14.05 -12.00
N GLU A 153 -15.75 14.65 -12.77
CA GLU A 153 -15.43 15.27 -14.06
C GLU A 153 -14.46 16.44 -13.91
N HIS A 154 -14.51 17.15 -12.79
CA HIS A 154 -13.59 18.24 -12.44
C HIS A 154 -12.17 17.77 -12.07
N LEU A 155 -12.01 16.46 -11.85
CA LEU A 155 -10.75 15.78 -11.53
C LEU A 155 -10.14 15.07 -12.74
N LYS A 156 -10.79 15.12 -13.91
CA LYS A 156 -10.22 14.66 -15.19
C LYS A 156 -8.82 15.24 -15.36
N GLU A 157 -7.88 14.41 -15.81
CA GLU A 157 -6.46 14.73 -15.99
C GLU A 157 -5.67 15.07 -14.71
N LYS A 158 -6.33 15.16 -13.55
CA LYS A 158 -5.69 15.41 -12.24
C LYS A 158 -5.52 14.14 -11.41
N ILE A 159 -6.20 13.05 -11.78
CA ILE A 159 -6.09 11.75 -11.11
C ILE A 159 -4.77 11.07 -11.52
N SER A 160 -3.68 11.51 -10.87
CA SER A 160 -2.37 10.87 -10.97
C SER A 160 -2.15 9.87 -9.83
N LEU A 161 -1.10 9.06 -9.94
CA LEU A 161 -0.71 8.14 -8.87
C LEU A 161 -0.38 8.88 -7.57
N SER A 162 0.33 10.01 -7.68
CA SER A 162 0.64 10.86 -6.53
C SER A 162 -0.62 11.50 -5.92
N TYR A 163 -1.60 11.88 -6.74
CA TYR A 163 -2.90 12.37 -6.28
C TYR A 163 -3.63 11.32 -5.44
N ILE A 164 -3.69 10.07 -5.91
CA ILE A 164 -4.35 8.96 -5.21
C ILE A 164 -3.71 8.70 -3.85
N TYR A 165 -2.39 8.53 -3.80
CA TYR A 165 -1.68 8.30 -2.54
C TYR A 165 -1.82 9.48 -1.59
N LYS A 166 -1.71 10.72 -2.09
CA LYS A 166 -1.89 11.92 -1.27
C LYS A 166 -3.29 11.97 -0.67
N LYS A 167 -4.35 11.76 -1.46
CA LYS A 167 -5.73 11.74 -0.98
C LYS A 167 -5.97 10.64 0.05
N PHE A 168 -5.38 9.46 -0.14
CA PHE A 168 -5.50 8.37 0.82
C PHE A 168 -4.80 8.69 2.15
N VAL A 169 -3.58 9.22 2.09
CA VAL A 169 -2.82 9.66 3.27
C VAL A 169 -3.56 10.76 4.02
N ASP A 170 -4.06 11.78 3.30
CA ASP A 170 -4.89 12.84 3.89
C ASP A 170 -6.14 12.27 4.57
N ARG A 171 -6.80 11.28 3.95
CA ARG A 171 -7.95 10.59 4.54
C ARG A 171 -7.56 9.85 5.84
N LYS A 172 -6.42 9.16 5.85
CA LYS A 172 -5.92 8.45 7.06
C LYS A 172 -5.60 9.42 8.19
N TYR A 173 -4.93 10.52 7.91
CA TYR A 173 -4.70 11.57 8.90
C TYR A 173 -6.01 12.16 9.41
N ASN A 174 -6.97 12.45 8.54
CA ASN A 174 -8.28 12.98 8.97
C ASN A 174 -9.03 12.01 9.89
N ILE A 175 -9.01 10.71 9.60
CA ILE A 175 -9.58 9.67 10.48
C ILE A 175 -8.84 9.67 11.82
N PHE A 176 -7.51 9.64 11.81
CA PHE A 176 -6.71 9.65 13.04
C PHE A 176 -6.99 10.89 13.91
N LEU A 177 -7.00 12.07 13.30
CA LEU A 177 -7.20 13.34 14.00
C LEU A 177 -8.63 13.47 14.53
N SER A 178 -9.64 13.08 13.75
CA SER A 178 -11.04 13.07 14.23
C SER A 178 -11.22 12.12 15.42
N GLN A 179 -10.56 10.96 15.41
CA GLN A 179 -10.60 10.01 16.54
C GLN A 179 -9.82 10.50 17.76
N LYS A 180 -8.68 11.16 17.56
CA LYS A 180 -7.81 11.66 18.64
C LYS A 180 -8.38 12.91 19.32
N ASN A 181 -8.96 13.82 18.55
CA ASN A 181 -9.41 15.13 19.03
C ASN A 181 -10.94 15.21 19.24
N GLY A 182 -11.71 14.19 18.82
CA GLY A 182 -13.16 14.14 18.99
C GLY A 182 -13.92 15.24 18.22
N LEU A 183 -13.27 15.92 17.27
CA LEU A 183 -13.85 17.02 16.50
C LEU A 183 -13.87 16.66 14.99
N PRO A 184 -14.99 16.97 14.29
CA PRO A 184 -15.19 16.58 12.90
C PRO A 184 -14.38 17.40 11.87
N THR A 185 -13.67 18.45 12.28
CA THR A 185 -12.94 19.35 11.37
C THR A 185 -11.53 19.61 11.86
N ALA A 186 -10.55 19.20 11.04
CA ALA A 186 -9.13 19.40 11.30
C ALA A 186 -8.77 20.91 11.25
N SER A 187 -8.41 21.45 12.40
CA SER A 187 -7.84 22.78 12.65
C SER A 187 -6.39 22.94 12.15
N ILE A 188 -5.83 24.14 12.26
CA ILE A 188 -4.41 24.42 11.93
C ILE A 188 -3.44 23.59 12.81
N ALA A 189 -3.81 23.30 14.05
CA ALA A 189 -3.02 22.43 14.95
C ALA A 189 -2.84 21.02 14.37
N ASP A 190 -3.81 20.55 13.60
CA ASP A 190 -3.80 19.22 12.99
C ASP A 190 -2.79 19.09 11.85
N ARG A 191 -2.45 20.21 11.17
CA ARG A 191 -1.36 20.23 10.17
C ARG A 191 0.03 20.13 10.81
N HIS A 192 0.20 20.63 12.03
CA HIS A 192 1.47 20.50 12.75
C HIS A 192 1.70 19.06 13.19
N VAL A 193 0.65 18.39 13.68
CA VAL A 193 0.71 16.96 14.02
C VAL A 193 1.04 16.11 12.79
N SER A 194 0.38 16.34 11.65
CA SER A 194 0.70 15.59 10.42
C SER A 194 2.12 15.84 9.91
N THR A 195 2.63 17.07 10.07
CA THR A 195 3.98 17.42 9.61
C THR A 195 5.06 16.74 10.47
N HIS A 196 4.88 16.74 11.79
CA HIS A 196 5.78 16.06 12.73
C HIS A 196 5.82 14.54 12.48
N LEU A 197 4.64 13.92 12.31
CA LEU A 197 4.57 12.49 11.99
C LEU A 197 5.20 12.18 10.62
N ASP A 198 4.96 13.03 9.62
CA ASP A 198 5.57 12.88 8.29
C ASP A 198 7.12 12.88 8.34
N GLU A 199 7.76 13.69 9.20
CA GLU A 199 9.22 13.68 9.38
C GLU A 199 9.72 12.27 9.72
N HIS A 200 9.09 11.62 10.71
CA HIS A 200 9.43 10.27 11.11
C HIS A 200 9.13 9.24 10.01
N VAL A 201 8.01 9.40 9.30
CA VAL A 201 7.64 8.49 8.21
C VAL A 201 8.59 8.61 7.01
N TYR A 202 9.15 9.79 6.71
CA TYR A 202 10.19 9.91 5.67
C TYR A 202 11.42 9.08 6.01
N LYS A 203 11.90 9.16 7.26
CA LYS A 203 13.03 8.35 7.71
C LYS A 203 12.72 6.85 7.61
N MET A 204 11.53 6.42 8.02
CA MET A 204 11.12 5.02 7.90
C MET A 204 11.04 4.57 6.44
N ALA A 205 10.47 5.42 5.57
CA ALA A 205 10.38 5.16 4.14
C ALA A 205 11.75 4.97 3.51
N GLY A 206 12.72 5.84 3.84
CA GLY A 206 14.07 5.73 3.32
C GLY A 206 14.78 4.44 3.71
N LYS A 207 14.50 3.94 4.92
CA LYS A 207 15.01 2.64 5.39
C LYS A 207 14.37 1.47 4.67
N VAL A 208 13.05 1.49 4.46
CA VAL A 208 12.33 0.43 3.73
C VAL A 208 12.76 0.37 2.26
N ILE A 209 13.05 1.51 1.65
CA ILE A 209 13.57 1.59 0.27
C ILE A 209 15.08 1.33 0.20
N ASN A 210 15.78 1.33 1.34
CA ASN A 210 17.22 1.12 1.46
C ASN A 210 18.05 2.18 0.71
N PHE A 211 17.73 3.46 0.92
CA PHE A 211 18.49 4.56 0.30
C PHE A 211 19.88 4.81 0.89
N GLY A 212 20.18 4.29 2.09
CA GLY A 212 21.49 4.46 2.72
C GLY A 212 21.70 5.80 3.43
N ASP A 213 22.95 6.11 3.73
CA ASP A 213 23.37 7.25 4.59
C ASP A 213 23.22 8.60 3.87
N GLU A 214 23.21 8.61 2.55
CA GLU A 214 23.00 9.80 1.71
C GLU A 214 21.60 10.40 1.94
N TYR A 215 20.59 9.54 2.08
CA TYR A 215 19.21 9.97 2.35
C TYR A 215 19.05 10.51 3.77
N ASP A 216 19.70 9.89 4.75
CA ASP A 216 19.76 10.40 6.13
C ASP A 216 20.47 11.76 6.19
N SER A 217 21.46 11.99 5.31
CA SER A 217 22.16 13.28 5.19
C SER A 217 21.24 14.37 4.65
N LEU A 218 20.43 14.08 3.61
CA LEU A 218 19.39 15.01 3.12
C LEU A 218 18.37 15.36 4.21
N ILE A 219 17.96 14.37 5.02
CA ILE A 219 17.04 14.62 6.15
C ILE A 219 17.64 15.64 7.12
N VAL A 220 18.91 15.47 7.51
CA VAL A 220 19.59 16.41 8.41
C VAL A 220 19.64 17.81 7.83
N GLN A 221 19.94 17.94 6.53
CA GLN A 221 20.00 19.22 5.85
C GLN A 221 18.65 19.94 5.83
N ILE A 222 17.57 19.24 5.46
CA ILE A 222 16.23 19.85 5.32
C ILE A 222 15.64 20.23 6.68
N PHE A 223 15.78 19.37 7.68
CA PHE A 223 15.16 19.61 9.00
C PHE A 223 16.09 20.31 9.98
N GLY A 224 17.36 20.54 9.62
CA GLY A 224 18.39 21.13 10.48
C GLY A 224 18.75 20.28 11.71
N LYS A 225 18.25 19.04 11.78
CA LYS A 225 18.43 18.12 12.90
C LYS A 225 18.48 16.70 12.38
N LYS A 226 19.30 15.85 13.02
CA LYS A 226 19.18 14.40 12.84
C LYS A 226 17.86 13.97 13.45
N LEU A 227 16.93 13.51 12.61
CA LEU A 227 15.70 12.90 13.09
C LEU A 227 16.09 11.68 13.91
N LEU A 228 15.85 11.75 15.22
CA LEU A 228 16.00 10.60 16.10
C LEU A 228 14.89 9.59 15.79
N TYR A 229 15.04 8.39 16.33
CA TYR A 229 13.92 7.45 16.30
C TYR A 229 12.72 8.07 17.01
N PRO A 230 11.50 7.93 16.45
CA PRO A 230 10.28 8.38 17.12
C PRO A 230 10.21 7.78 18.52
N ASP A 231 9.76 8.58 19.48
CA ASP A 231 9.51 8.05 20.81
C ASP A 231 8.29 7.11 20.82
N LYS A 232 7.98 6.52 21.97
CA LYS A 232 6.84 5.59 22.07
C LYS A 232 5.51 6.26 21.70
N SER A 233 5.32 7.54 22.04
CA SER A 233 4.09 8.28 21.72
C SER A 233 3.98 8.51 20.23
N ASP A 234 5.06 8.92 19.58
CA ASP A 234 5.13 9.11 18.13
C ASP A 234 4.87 7.78 17.40
N ILE A 235 5.44 6.67 17.87
CA ILE A 235 5.19 5.34 17.31
C ILE A 235 3.71 4.95 17.44
N ASP A 236 3.11 5.16 18.61
CA ASP A 236 1.69 4.84 18.83
C ASP A 236 0.78 5.70 17.93
N ASP A 237 1.12 6.97 17.71
CA ASP A 237 0.41 7.85 16.78
C ASP A 237 0.57 7.38 15.33
N ILE A 238 1.80 7.07 14.89
CA ILE A 238 2.07 6.53 13.54
C ILE A 238 1.28 5.23 13.30
N LYS A 239 1.24 4.33 14.28
CA LYS A 239 0.44 3.08 14.23
C LYS A 239 -1.05 3.38 14.05
N ARG A 240 -1.57 4.37 14.78
CA ARG A 240 -2.99 4.77 14.71
C ARG A 240 -3.38 5.41 13.38
N VAL A 241 -2.45 6.09 12.70
CA VAL A 241 -2.67 6.54 11.32
C VAL A 241 -2.91 5.34 10.38
N GLY A 242 -2.30 4.17 10.68
CA GLY A 242 -2.58 2.92 9.98
C GLY A 242 -1.98 2.85 8.58
N ILE A 243 -0.84 3.51 8.38
CA ILE A 243 -0.01 3.41 7.15
C ILE A 243 1.25 2.59 7.41
N VAL A 244 1.78 2.67 8.64
CA VAL A 244 2.96 1.94 9.10
C VAL A 244 2.58 1.12 10.32
N PHE A 245 3.07 -0.12 10.38
CA PHE A 245 2.97 -1.01 11.52
C PHE A 245 4.36 -1.30 12.07
N VAL A 246 4.40 -1.68 13.34
CA VAL A 246 5.63 -2.16 14.00
C VAL A 246 5.49 -3.65 14.25
N LEU A 247 6.44 -4.44 13.77
CA LEU A 247 6.57 -5.84 14.10
C LEU A 247 7.11 -5.91 15.54
N GLU A 248 6.32 -6.41 16.48
CA GLU A 248 6.79 -6.58 17.85
C GLU A 248 7.64 -7.85 17.95
N ASP A 249 8.87 -7.82 17.45
CA ASP A 249 9.82 -8.91 17.72
C ASP A 249 10.58 -8.61 19.02
N LYS A 250 10.32 -9.43 20.04
CA LYS A 250 10.72 -9.17 21.43
C LYS A 250 12.23 -9.34 21.72
N GLU A 251 13.04 -9.66 20.71
CA GLU A 251 14.44 -10.07 20.92
C GLU A 251 15.48 -9.09 20.37
N THR A 252 15.09 -8.09 19.55
CA THR A 252 16.02 -7.08 19.03
C THR A 252 15.87 -5.76 19.77
N GLN A 253 16.90 -5.38 20.55
CA GLN A 253 17.02 -4.04 21.18
C GLN A 253 17.12 -2.89 20.15
N ASP A 254 17.16 -3.20 18.87
CA ASP A 254 17.15 -2.25 17.78
C ASP A 254 15.71 -2.08 17.30
N ALA A 255 14.90 -1.30 18.06
CA ALA A 255 13.48 -0.93 17.79
C ALA A 255 13.25 -0.16 16.48
N SER A 256 14.23 -0.27 15.60
CA SER A 256 14.65 0.63 14.57
C SER A 256 14.57 -0.06 13.20
N LYS A 257 14.47 -1.40 13.22
CA LYS A 257 14.37 -2.30 12.07
C LYS A 257 12.98 -2.89 11.84
N ASP A 258 12.03 -2.62 12.74
CA ASP A 258 10.79 -3.39 12.79
C ASP A 258 9.58 -2.63 12.23
N PHE A 259 9.78 -1.70 11.28
CA PHE A 259 8.68 -0.96 10.66
C PHE A 259 8.31 -1.56 9.31
N GLN A 260 7.01 -1.73 9.06
CA GLN A 260 6.49 -2.12 7.76
C GLN A 260 5.36 -1.18 7.33
N PHE A 261 5.41 -0.73 6.08
CA PHE A 261 4.27 -0.03 5.48
C PHE A 261 3.20 -1.04 5.08
N ILE A 262 1.93 -0.61 5.07
CA ILE A 262 0.79 -1.40 4.56
C ILE A 262 1.05 -1.96 3.16
N HIS A 263 1.87 -1.26 2.38
CA HIS A 263 2.44 -1.72 1.12
C HIS A 263 3.70 -0.91 0.81
N ARG A 264 4.67 -1.52 0.13
CA ARG A 264 5.95 -0.87 -0.23
C ARG A 264 5.76 0.45 -1.00
N THR A 265 4.74 0.53 -1.84
CA THR A 265 4.44 1.74 -2.63
C THR A 265 4.13 2.96 -1.76
N PHE A 266 3.73 2.79 -0.49
CA PHE A 266 3.62 3.91 0.44
C PHE A 266 5.00 4.41 0.86
N ALA A 267 5.96 3.53 1.11
CA ALA A 267 7.35 3.94 1.36
C ALA A 267 7.91 4.71 0.14
N GLU A 268 7.62 4.25 -1.08
CA GLU A 268 8.00 4.95 -2.32
C GLU A 268 7.34 6.33 -2.40
N PHE A 269 6.03 6.42 -2.13
CA PHE A 269 5.30 7.69 -2.09
C PHE A 269 5.89 8.66 -1.06
N TYR A 270 6.14 8.22 0.17
CA TYR A 270 6.71 9.08 1.22
C TYR A 270 8.14 9.51 0.89
N SER A 271 8.93 8.64 0.28
CA SER A 271 10.26 8.98 -0.21
C SER A 271 10.18 10.05 -1.30
N ALA A 272 9.31 9.87 -2.29
CA ALA A 272 9.09 10.86 -3.35
C ALA A 272 8.59 12.20 -2.81
N LYS A 273 7.65 12.17 -1.85
CA LYS A 273 7.13 13.35 -1.15
C LYS A 273 8.24 14.10 -0.40
N PHE A 274 9.19 13.38 0.20
CA PHE A 274 10.36 14.00 0.82
C PHE A 274 11.32 14.61 -0.22
N LEU A 275 11.64 13.89 -1.29
CA LEU A 275 12.52 14.41 -2.34
C LEU A 275 11.93 15.64 -3.03
N GLU A 276 10.60 15.71 -3.21
CA GLU A 276 9.90 16.92 -3.67
C GLU A 276 10.17 18.10 -2.72
N LYS A 277 10.10 17.87 -1.39
CA LYS A 277 10.45 18.91 -0.40
C LYS A 277 11.90 19.34 -0.51
N VAL A 278 12.82 18.41 -0.73
CA VAL A 278 14.26 18.71 -0.94
C VAL A 278 14.42 19.61 -2.17
N ILE A 279 13.86 19.21 -3.32
CA ILE A 279 13.95 19.97 -4.57
C ILE A 279 13.40 21.39 -4.39
N ASN A 280 12.24 21.53 -3.75
CA ASN A 280 11.63 22.83 -3.47
C ASN A 280 12.51 23.68 -2.54
N TYR A 281 13.06 23.09 -1.49
CA TYR A 281 13.97 23.76 -0.57
C TYR A 281 15.21 24.30 -1.30
N LEU A 282 15.86 23.46 -2.11
CA LEU A 282 17.05 23.83 -2.89
C LEU A 282 16.75 24.91 -3.94
N SER A 283 15.57 24.86 -4.56
CA SER A 283 15.13 25.86 -5.53
C SER A 283 14.93 27.25 -4.90
N CYS A 284 14.55 27.30 -3.61
CA CYS A 284 14.33 28.56 -2.89
C CYS A 284 15.59 29.12 -2.21
N HIS A 285 16.60 28.29 -1.92
CA HIS A 285 17.77 28.67 -1.12
C HIS A 285 19.08 28.65 -1.92
N GLY A 286 19.05 29.08 -3.20
CA GLY A 286 20.17 29.08 -4.14
C GLY A 286 21.43 29.85 -3.69
N ASN A 287 22.14 29.30 -2.73
CA ASN A 287 23.47 29.71 -2.28
C ASN A 287 24.52 28.69 -2.75
N ASN A 288 25.80 29.02 -2.54
CA ASN A 288 27.00 28.30 -3.02
C ASN A 288 27.09 26.79 -2.66
N SER A 289 26.19 26.21 -1.85
CA SER A 289 26.10 24.75 -1.59
C SER A 289 25.32 23.97 -2.65
N PHE A 290 24.65 24.66 -3.58
CA PHE A 290 23.74 24.03 -4.56
C PHE A 290 24.39 22.89 -5.36
N GLN A 291 25.71 22.97 -5.62
CA GLN A 291 26.41 21.95 -6.39
C GLN A 291 26.65 20.65 -5.58
N GLU A 292 26.91 20.75 -4.27
CA GLU A 292 27.04 19.60 -3.38
C GLU A 292 25.66 18.96 -3.14
N ASP A 293 24.63 19.78 -2.96
CA ASP A 293 23.26 19.31 -2.71
C ASP A 293 22.64 18.68 -3.97
N ALA A 294 22.87 19.26 -5.15
CA ALA A 294 22.47 18.66 -6.42
C ALA A 294 23.22 17.36 -6.71
N LYS A 295 24.49 17.26 -6.28
CA LYS A 295 25.25 16.02 -6.39
C LYS A 295 24.68 14.93 -5.46
N LEU A 296 24.39 15.24 -4.20
CA LEU A 296 23.79 14.29 -3.26
C LEU A 296 22.42 13.78 -3.73
N LEU A 297 21.58 14.69 -4.24
CA LEU A 297 20.29 14.33 -4.84
C LEU A 297 20.46 13.47 -6.10
N SER A 298 21.43 13.81 -6.95
CA SER A 298 21.77 13.01 -8.14
C SER A 298 22.26 11.62 -7.74
N ASP A 299 23.15 11.53 -6.75
CA ASP A 299 23.68 10.26 -6.27
C ASP A 299 22.52 9.37 -5.77
N ILE A 300 21.56 9.90 -5.00
CA ILE A 300 20.38 9.12 -4.56
C ILE A 300 19.48 8.67 -5.72
N ILE A 301 19.21 9.55 -6.69
CA ILE A 301 18.34 9.25 -7.84
C ILE A 301 19.01 8.26 -8.79
N PHE A 302 20.32 8.41 -9.05
CA PHE A 302 21.05 7.61 -10.04
C PHE A 302 21.65 6.34 -9.45
N TYR A 303 21.97 6.28 -8.15
CA TYR A 303 22.37 5.04 -7.47
C TYR A 303 21.27 3.96 -7.55
N GLN A 304 20.00 4.37 -7.53
CA GLN A 304 18.89 3.45 -7.78
C GLN A 304 18.85 2.91 -9.22
N LYS A 305 19.34 3.67 -10.20
CA LYS A 305 19.34 3.25 -11.61
C LYS A 305 20.31 2.10 -11.84
N ASP A 306 21.47 2.11 -11.19
CA ASP A 306 22.46 1.04 -11.28
C ASP A 306 22.08 -0.20 -10.45
N TYR A 307 21.37 -0.01 -9.32
CA TYR A 307 20.80 -1.12 -8.55
C TYR A 307 19.61 -1.79 -9.28
N MET A 308 18.80 -1.01 -10.01
CA MET A 308 17.71 -1.51 -10.88
C MET A 308 18.22 -2.10 -12.22
N HIS A 309 19.44 -1.80 -12.65
CA HIS A 309 20.06 -2.46 -13.81
C HIS A 309 20.79 -3.76 -13.44
N SER A 310 21.34 -3.86 -12.23
CA SER A 310 21.96 -5.10 -11.74
C SER A 310 20.94 -6.15 -11.28
N CYS A 311 19.76 -5.72 -10.83
CA CYS A 311 18.58 -6.56 -10.71
C CYS A 311 17.70 -6.31 -11.93
N ASN A 312 17.74 -7.13 -13.01
CA ASN A 312 16.91 -6.98 -14.24
C ASN A 312 15.40 -6.73 -13.95
N LEU A 313 15.06 -5.51 -13.55
CA LEU A 313 13.76 -5.00 -13.18
C LEU A 313 13.51 -3.83 -14.12
N ASN A 314 13.25 -4.18 -15.38
CA ASN A 314 12.41 -3.34 -16.20
C ASN A 314 11.02 -3.36 -15.51
N PHE A 315 10.70 -2.24 -14.86
CA PHE A 315 9.35 -1.78 -14.57
C PHE A 315 8.82 -1.04 -15.80
#